data_AF-A0A485KVH6-F1
#
_entry.id   AF-A0A485KVH6-F1
#
_cell.length_a   1.000
_cell.length_b   1.000
_cell.length_c   1.000
_cell.angle_alpha   90.00
_cell.angle_beta   90.00
_cell.angle_gamma   90.00
#
_symmetry.space_group_name_H-M   'P 1'
#
loop_
_entity.id
_entity.type
_entity.pdbx_description
1 polymer ?
#
loop_
_entity_poly.entity_id
_entity_poly.type
_entity_poly.pdbx_seq_one_letter_code
_entity_poly.pdbx_strand_id
1 'polypeptide(L)'
;MNPIPRGTRELSEELKIDVVKLLQMSLKDGILTRGAMLSTATLFQVSRATVRKIWRNINCGNLKSKKAGRVGRKPRYTAEEIKAVVQDVHEEQRSTIRNIAESSGLSLAIVSRNLKNGTIERHTTRLKPLLTETNKLQLLTFRGAHANIRREDVMELANVVGAAEAVPTQIPARAADFSPRPFSLLRATAVPALYKNPTFLT
;
A
#
# COMPACT_ATOMS: atom_id res chain seq x y z
N MET A 1 28.34 39.52 6.69
CA MET A 1 27.21 38.58 6.52
C MET A 1 26.35 38.68 7.76
N ASN A 2 25.09 39.11 7.63
CA ASN A 2 24.21 39.29 8.80
C ASN A 2 23.79 37.92 9.36
N PRO A 3 23.75 37.76 10.69
CA PRO A 3 23.38 36.51 11.31
C PRO A 3 21.91 36.18 11.00
N ILE A 4 21.65 34.98 10.51
CA ILE A 4 20.31 34.52 10.14
C ILE A 4 19.55 34.21 11.44
N PRO A 5 18.44 34.92 11.75
CA PRO A 5 17.68 34.68 12.97
C PRO A 5 17.10 33.27 12.98
N ARG A 6 17.20 32.59 14.14
CA ARG A 6 16.71 31.22 14.29
C ARG A 6 15.21 31.22 14.59
N GLY A 7 14.40 30.67 13.68
CA GLY A 7 12.97 30.48 13.88
C GLY A 7 12.58 29.13 14.50
N THR A 8 13.47 28.13 14.52
CA THR A 8 13.16 26.79 15.04
C THR A 8 14.29 26.21 15.90
N ARG A 9 13.96 25.18 16.71
CA ARG A 9 14.93 24.48 17.58
C ARG A 9 16.05 23.78 16.81
N GLU A 10 15.77 23.34 15.59
CA GLU A 10 16.70 22.56 14.76
C GLU A 10 17.44 23.45 13.77
N LEU A 11 18.71 23.13 13.53
CA LEU A 11 19.46 23.82 12.49
C LEU A 11 19.05 23.28 11.12
N SER A 12 18.67 24.18 10.20
CA SER A 12 18.40 23.84 8.79
C SER A 12 19.60 23.12 8.17
N GLU A 13 19.35 22.25 7.19
CA GLU A 13 20.41 21.54 6.47
C GLU A 13 21.33 22.51 5.71
N GLU A 14 20.78 23.57 5.15
CA GLU A 14 21.51 24.65 4.49
C GLU A 14 22.50 25.32 5.46
N LEU A 15 22.04 25.72 6.64
CA LEU A 15 22.90 26.33 7.67
C LEU A 15 24.00 25.38 8.15
N LYS A 16 23.73 24.07 8.23
CA LYS A 16 24.77 23.07 8.55
C LYS A 16 25.85 23.03 7.47
N ILE A 17 25.44 23.08 6.20
CA ILE A 17 26.36 23.09 5.05
C ILE A 17 27.22 24.35 5.09
N ASP A 18 26.63 25.53 5.36
CA ASP A 18 27.39 26.79 5.42
C ASP A 18 28.38 26.83 6.59
N VAL A 19 28.00 26.28 7.76
CA VAL A 19 28.92 26.08 8.88
C VAL A 19 30.11 25.20 8.46
N VAL A 20 29.85 24.11 7.73
CA VAL A 20 30.91 23.21 7.25
C VAL A 20 31.82 23.91 6.25
N LYS A 21 31.27 24.63 5.26
CA LYS A 21 32.05 25.40 4.27
C LYS A 21 32.97 26.40 4.97
N LEU A 22 32.46 27.15 5.94
CA LEU A 22 33.25 28.14 6.67
C LEU A 22 34.38 27.50 7.48
N LEU A 23 34.12 26.34 8.09
CA LEU A 23 35.16 25.57 8.78
C LEU A 23 36.21 25.04 7.81
N GLN A 24 35.80 24.54 6.64
CA GLN A 24 36.71 24.08 5.58
C GLN A 24 37.62 25.20 5.06
N MET A 25 37.08 26.41 4.87
CA MET A 25 37.87 27.59 4.48
C MET A 25 38.90 28.00 5.56
N SER A 26 38.66 27.65 6.82
CA SER A 26 39.54 27.96 7.94
C SER A 26 40.57 26.85 8.25
N LEU A 27 40.64 25.81 7.41
CA LEU A 27 41.66 24.77 7.47
C LEU A 27 43.00 25.31 6.94
N LYS A 28 44.09 24.97 7.63
CA LYS A 28 45.47 25.17 7.17
C LYS A 28 46.19 23.83 7.35
N ASP A 29 46.80 23.32 6.28
CA ASP A 29 47.51 22.03 6.27
C ASP A 29 46.66 20.85 6.80
N GLY A 30 45.35 20.87 6.50
CA GLY A 30 44.39 19.86 6.97
C GLY A 30 43.99 19.99 8.44
N ILE A 31 44.53 20.97 9.17
CA ILE A 31 44.24 21.22 10.58
C ILE A 31 43.33 22.45 10.70
N LEU A 32 42.32 22.33 11.57
CA LEU A 32 41.41 23.45 11.85
C LEU A 32 42.12 24.48 12.73
N THR A 33 42.14 25.73 12.25
CA THR A 33 42.76 26.84 12.99
C THR A 33 42.15 27.05 14.38
N ARG A 34 42.99 27.40 15.35
CA ARG A 34 42.56 27.64 16.73
C ARG A 34 41.51 28.75 16.76
N GLY A 35 40.39 28.48 17.40
CA GLY A 35 39.29 29.46 17.52
C GLY A 35 38.31 29.49 16.34
N ALA A 36 38.58 28.78 15.24
CA ALA A 36 37.66 28.74 14.09
C ALA A 36 36.24 28.27 14.47
N MET A 37 36.13 27.27 15.35
CA MET A 37 34.82 26.82 15.85
C MET A 37 34.08 27.89 16.67
N LEU A 38 34.80 28.78 17.34
CA LEU A 38 34.21 29.84 18.14
C LEU A 38 33.81 31.03 17.26
N SER A 39 34.63 31.39 16.27
CA SER A 39 34.30 32.45 15.31
C SER A 39 33.09 32.08 14.46
N THR A 40 33.05 30.86 13.92
CA THR A 40 31.90 30.31 13.19
C THR A 40 30.64 30.25 14.06
N ALA A 41 30.75 29.78 15.31
CA ALA A 41 29.65 29.78 16.28
C ALA A 41 29.06 31.18 16.50
N THR A 42 29.93 32.20 16.64
CA THR A 42 29.52 33.59 16.85
C THR A 42 28.83 34.16 15.61
N LEU A 43 29.36 33.87 14.41
CA LEU A 43 28.79 34.33 13.14
C LEU A 43 27.38 33.77 12.90
N PHE A 44 27.17 32.49 13.17
CA PHE A 44 25.89 31.82 12.95
C PHE A 44 24.96 31.86 14.18
N GLN A 45 25.38 32.50 15.30
CA GLN A 45 24.65 32.52 16.58
C GLN A 45 24.26 31.12 17.09
N VAL A 46 25.17 30.15 16.93
CA VAL A 46 24.98 28.78 17.38
C VAL A 46 26.00 28.46 18.48
N SER A 47 25.64 27.60 19.43
CA SER A 47 26.61 27.15 20.44
C SER A 47 27.84 26.48 19.79
N ARG A 48 29.03 26.74 20.34
CA ARG A 48 30.29 26.07 19.95
C ARG A 48 30.16 24.54 19.99
N ALA A 49 29.37 24.00 20.93
CA ALA A 49 29.13 22.56 21.05
C ALA A 49 28.39 22.00 19.82
N THR A 50 27.42 22.75 19.27
CA THR A 50 26.72 22.36 18.05
C THR A 50 27.64 22.37 16.84
N VAL A 51 28.47 23.42 16.69
CA VAL A 51 29.46 23.52 15.59
C VAL A 51 30.45 22.35 15.65
N ARG A 52 30.97 22.02 16.84
CA ARG A 52 31.81 20.84 17.06
C ARG A 52 31.11 19.54 16.65
N LYS A 53 29.82 19.39 17.01
CA LYS A 53 29.03 18.21 16.66
C LYS A 53 28.81 18.08 15.15
N ILE A 54 28.54 19.20 14.47
CA ILE A 54 28.43 19.28 13.01
C ILE A 54 29.75 18.83 12.36
N TRP A 55 30.89 19.39 12.82
CA TRP A 55 32.20 19.03 12.31
C TRP A 55 32.53 17.54 12.48
N ARG A 56 32.23 16.97 13.66
CA ARG A 56 32.39 15.53 13.89
C ARG A 56 31.51 14.70 12.96
N ASN A 57 30.25 15.11 12.80
CA ASN A 57 29.27 14.42 11.99
C ASN A 57 29.66 14.36 10.51
N ILE A 58 30.18 15.46 9.94
CA ILE A 58 30.66 15.47 8.55
C ILE A 58 31.92 14.61 8.38
N ASN A 59 32.84 14.61 9.35
CA ASN A 59 34.02 13.73 9.31
C ASN A 59 33.64 12.24 9.40
N CYS A 60 32.51 11.92 10.03
CA CYS A 60 31.92 10.57 10.02
C CYS A 60 30.98 10.31 8.82
N GLY A 61 30.87 11.24 7.87
CA GLY A 61 30.08 11.08 6.63
C GLY A 61 28.57 11.28 6.77
N ASN A 62 28.05 11.85 7.86
CA ASN A 62 26.61 12.00 8.05
C ASN A 62 26.20 13.36 8.66
N LEU A 63 25.70 14.28 7.82
CA LEU A 63 25.19 15.60 8.21
C LEU A 63 23.66 15.63 8.44
N LYS A 64 22.95 14.62 7.96
CA LYS A 64 21.47 14.57 7.96
C LYS A 64 20.92 14.37 9.36
N SER A 65 19.65 14.77 9.54
CA SER A 65 18.95 14.55 10.81
C SER A 65 18.79 13.06 11.11
N LYS A 66 19.19 12.61 12.30
CA LYS A 66 18.98 11.24 12.79
C LYS A 66 17.59 11.01 13.39
N LYS A 67 16.67 11.98 13.25
CA LYS A 67 15.32 11.88 13.81
C LYS A 67 14.40 11.01 12.97
N ALA A 68 14.54 11.03 11.65
CA ALA A 68 13.72 10.22 10.75
C ALA A 68 13.78 8.74 11.19
N GLY A 69 12.61 8.14 11.42
CA GLY A 69 12.48 6.76 11.92
C GLY A 69 12.81 6.53 13.40
N ARG A 70 13.52 7.44 14.08
CA ARG A 70 13.89 7.31 15.50
C ARG A 70 12.90 8.01 16.44
N VAL A 71 12.31 9.12 16.00
CA VAL A 71 11.34 9.88 16.79
C VAL A 71 9.91 9.64 16.29
N GLY A 72 8.95 9.85 17.18
CA GLY A 72 7.53 9.65 16.89
C GLY A 72 6.98 8.36 17.50
N ARG A 73 5.69 8.13 17.26
CA ARG A 73 5.00 6.94 17.74
C ARG A 73 5.42 5.72 16.92
N LYS A 74 5.88 4.66 17.60
CA LYS A 74 6.16 3.38 16.94
C LYS A 74 4.86 2.81 16.35
N PRO A 75 4.90 2.24 15.13
CA PRO A 75 3.75 1.58 14.56
C PRO A 75 3.34 0.40 15.45
N ARG A 76 2.02 0.19 15.60
CA ARG A 76 1.50 -0.93 16.38
C ARG A 76 1.65 -2.27 15.67
N TYR A 77 1.65 -2.24 14.34
CA TYR A 77 1.80 -3.41 13.49
C TYR A 77 2.88 -3.12 12.45
N THR A 78 3.72 -4.10 12.17
CA THR A 78 4.67 -4.03 11.05
C THR A 78 3.96 -4.27 9.72
N ALA A 79 4.58 -3.84 8.62
CA ALA A 79 4.00 -4.06 7.29
C ALA A 79 3.85 -5.56 6.97
N GLU A 80 4.76 -6.38 7.46
CA GLU A 80 4.76 -7.83 7.28
C GLU A 80 3.66 -8.51 8.10
N GLU A 81 3.48 -8.10 9.36
CA GLU A 81 2.36 -8.57 10.19
C GLU A 81 1.00 -8.30 9.54
N ILE A 82 0.82 -7.09 9.01
CA ILE A 82 -0.45 -6.71 8.36
C ILE A 82 -0.68 -7.55 7.10
N LYS A 83 0.37 -7.80 6.31
CA LYS A 83 0.28 -8.68 5.14
C LYS A 83 -0.11 -10.10 5.54
N ALA A 84 0.54 -10.66 6.55
CA ALA A 84 0.25 -12.00 7.04
C ALA A 84 -1.20 -12.13 7.52
N VAL A 85 -1.67 -11.18 8.33
CA VAL A 85 -3.05 -11.18 8.84
C VAL A 85 -4.07 -11.05 7.69
N VAL A 86 -3.83 -10.19 6.72
CA VAL A 86 -4.76 -10.02 5.58
C VAL A 86 -4.72 -11.22 4.62
N GLN A 87 -3.59 -11.92 4.53
CA GLN A 87 -3.43 -13.14 3.74
C GLN A 87 -4.06 -14.37 4.41
N ASP A 88 -4.34 -14.33 5.71
CA ASP A 88 -5.08 -15.38 6.42
C ASP A 88 -6.60 -15.28 6.21
N VAL A 89 -7.12 -14.06 6.02
CA VAL A 89 -8.56 -13.80 5.78
C VAL A 89 -9.08 -14.59 4.57
N HIS A 90 -10.25 -15.23 4.63
CA HIS A 90 -10.82 -15.95 3.48
C HIS A 90 -11.01 -15.03 2.24
N GLU A 91 -10.78 -15.55 1.03
CA GLU A 91 -10.76 -14.74 -0.20
C GLU A 91 -12.04 -13.92 -0.43
N GLU A 92 -13.20 -14.50 -0.10
CA GLU A 92 -14.51 -13.83 -0.23
C GLU A 92 -14.63 -12.57 0.65
N GLN A 93 -14.00 -12.61 1.82
CA GLN A 93 -14.02 -11.51 2.79
C GLN A 93 -12.98 -10.43 2.44
N ARG A 94 -12.11 -10.64 1.44
CA ARG A 94 -11.13 -9.65 0.95
C ARG A 94 -11.71 -8.64 -0.06
N SER A 95 -13.01 -8.68 -0.31
CA SER A 95 -13.70 -7.87 -1.32
C SER A 95 -13.78 -6.38 -0.98
N THR A 96 -14.08 -6.03 0.29
CA THR A 96 -14.22 -4.65 0.73
C THR A 96 -13.33 -4.36 1.93
N ILE A 97 -12.92 -3.10 2.09
CA ILE A 97 -12.10 -2.65 3.22
C ILE A 97 -12.79 -2.96 4.56
N ARG A 98 -14.13 -2.86 4.59
CA ARG A 98 -14.92 -3.15 5.80
C ARG A 98 -14.92 -4.65 6.13
N ASN A 99 -15.13 -5.52 5.13
CA ASN A 99 -15.07 -6.97 5.33
C ASN A 99 -13.67 -7.43 5.80
N ILE A 100 -12.61 -6.87 5.22
CA ILE A 100 -11.23 -7.16 5.66
C ILE A 100 -11.05 -6.74 7.11
N ALA A 101 -11.49 -5.54 7.49
CA ALA A 101 -11.35 -5.05 8.86
C ALA A 101 -12.07 -5.93 9.89
N GLU A 102 -13.31 -6.35 9.57
CA GLU A 102 -14.12 -7.21 10.44
C GLU A 102 -13.52 -8.62 10.59
N SER A 103 -13.03 -9.21 9.50
CA SER A 103 -12.43 -10.55 9.50
C SER A 103 -11.02 -10.62 10.10
N SER A 104 -10.20 -9.59 9.85
CA SER A 104 -8.81 -9.52 10.35
C SER A 104 -8.68 -8.98 11.77
N GLY A 105 -9.74 -8.38 12.33
CA GLY A 105 -9.67 -7.63 13.59
C GLY A 105 -8.84 -6.34 13.52
N LEU A 106 -8.38 -5.94 12.33
CA LEU A 106 -7.70 -4.67 12.12
C LEU A 106 -8.73 -3.54 11.99
N SER A 107 -8.39 -2.34 12.47
CA SER A 107 -9.28 -1.21 12.26
C SER A 107 -9.35 -0.81 10.78
N LEU A 108 -10.51 -0.32 10.35
CA LEU A 108 -10.75 0.16 8.98
C LEU A 108 -9.67 1.15 8.50
N ALA A 109 -9.21 2.03 9.40
CA ALA A 109 -8.19 3.03 9.11
C ALA A 109 -6.82 2.40 8.82
N ILE A 110 -6.46 1.30 9.50
CA ILE A 110 -5.20 0.58 9.25
C ILE A 110 -5.25 -0.02 7.86
N VAL A 111 -6.29 -0.78 7.53
CA VAL A 111 -6.44 -1.41 6.21
C VAL A 111 -6.43 -0.35 5.09
N SER A 112 -7.18 0.74 5.25
CA SER A 112 -7.23 1.83 4.27
C SER A 112 -5.88 2.51 4.03
N ARG A 113 -5.12 2.80 5.09
CA ARG A 113 -3.78 3.41 4.95
C ARG A 113 -2.79 2.45 4.28
N ASN A 114 -2.83 1.17 4.63
CA ASN A 114 -1.93 0.18 4.04
C ASN A 114 -2.22 -0.07 2.56
N LEU A 115 -3.49 0.01 2.14
CA LEU A 115 -3.87 0.00 0.72
C LEU A 115 -3.33 1.24 -0.02
N LYS A 116 -3.40 2.43 0.59
CA LYS A 116 -2.86 3.67 -0.02
C LYS A 116 -1.33 3.65 -0.10
N ASN A 117 -0.68 3.07 0.90
CA ASN A 117 0.78 2.96 0.96
C ASN A 117 1.34 1.83 0.08
N GLY A 118 0.49 1.00 -0.55
CA GLY A 118 0.91 -0.14 -1.37
C GLY A 118 1.44 -1.33 -0.56
N THR A 119 1.19 -1.37 0.75
CA THR A 119 1.55 -2.55 1.58
C THR A 119 0.61 -3.72 1.31
N ILE A 120 -0.65 -3.43 1.02
CA ILE A 120 -1.64 -4.39 0.52
C ILE A 120 -2.04 -3.88 -0.87
N GLU A 121 -2.13 -4.77 -1.84
CA GLU A 121 -2.60 -4.43 -3.18
C GLU A 121 -3.99 -4.99 -3.44
N ARG A 122 -4.74 -4.32 -4.32
CA ARG A 122 -6.04 -4.82 -4.75
C ARG A 122 -5.83 -5.79 -5.91
N HIS A 123 -6.28 -7.01 -5.72
CA HIS A 123 -6.34 -8.00 -6.79
C HIS A 123 -7.79 -8.29 -7.15
N THR A 124 -8.06 -8.35 -8.44
CA THR A 124 -9.35 -8.85 -8.95
C THR A 124 -9.22 -10.33 -9.20
N THR A 125 -9.76 -11.16 -8.32
CA THR A 125 -9.93 -12.59 -8.59
C THR A 125 -11.28 -12.81 -9.28
N ARG A 126 -11.32 -12.66 -10.61
CA ARG A 126 -12.42 -13.24 -11.40
C ARG A 126 -12.14 -14.74 -11.57
N LEU A 127 -12.27 -15.50 -10.50
CA LEU A 127 -12.38 -16.95 -10.62
C LEU A 127 -13.69 -17.21 -11.37
N LYS A 128 -13.64 -17.91 -12.50
CA LYS A 128 -14.87 -18.47 -13.07
C LYS A 128 -15.51 -19.29 -11.95
N PRO A 129 -16.82 -19.13 -11.68
CA PRO A 129 -17.48 -19.88 -10.62
C PRO A 129 -17.12 -21.35 -10.77
N LEU A 130 -16.82 -22.00 -9.65
CA LEU A 130 -16.42 -23.40 -9.61
C LEU A 130 -17.43 -24.19 -10.44
N LEU A 131 -16.96 -24.76 -11.56
CA LEU A 131 -17.81 -25.58 -12.41
C LEU A 131 -18.21 -26.80 -11.56
N THR A 132 -19.50 -26.94 -11.29
CA THR A 132 -20.04 -28.21 -10.80
C THR A 132 -19.66 -29.32 -11.77
N GLU A 133 -19.58 -30.56 -11.30
CA GLU A 133 -19.23 -31.71 -12.16
C GLU A 133 -20.14 -31.79 -13.39
N THR A 134 -21.43 -31.50 -13.20
CA THR A 134 -22.41 -31.34 -14.28
C THR A 134 -22.02 -30.28 -15.30
N ASN A 135 -21.57 -29.10 -14.85
CA ASN A 135 -21.13 -28.02 -15.73
C ASN A 135 -19.80 -28.34 -16.43
N LYS A 136 -18.91 -29.13 -15.80
CA LYS A 136 -17.67 -29.62 -16.43
C LYS A 136 -18.02 -30.56 -17.59
N LEU A 137 -18.93 -31.49 -17.38
CA LEU A 137 -19.39 -32.42 -18.42
C LEU A 137 -20.07 -31.67 -19.57
N GLN A 138 -20.97 -30.74 -19.28
CA GLN A 138 -21.62 -29.90 -20.31
C GLN A 138 -20.62 -29.07 -21.12
N LEU A 139 -19.57 -28.55 -20.48
CA LEU A 139 -18.51 -27.84 -21.19
C LEU A 139 -17.70 -28.77 -22.09
N LEU A 140 -17.38 -29.98 -21.62
CA LEU A 140 -16.63 -30.98 -22.38
C LEU A 140 -17.44 -31.49 -23.58
N THR A 141 -18.74 -31.74 -23.43
CA THR A 141 -19.62 -32.15 -24.54
C THR A 141 -19.77 -31.02 -25.56
N PHE A 142 -19.96 -29.77 -25.11
CA PHE A 142 -20.01 -28.61 -26.00
C PHE A 142 -18.70 -28.43 -26.77
N ARG A 143 -17.55 -28.54 -26.11
CA ARG A 143 -16.23 -28.48 -26.77
C ARG A 143 -16.02 -29.63 -27.75
N GLY A 144 -16.39 -30.86 -27.37
CA GLY A 144 -16.28 -32.04 -28.23
C GLY A 144 -17.20 -31.97 -29.46
N ALA A 145 -18.35 -31.32 -29.36
CA ALA A 145 -19.25 -31.10 -30.50
C ALA A 145 -18.71 -30.05 -31.49
N HIS A 146 -17.87 -29.13 -31.01
CA HIS A 146 -17.32 -28.01 -31.80
C HIS A 146 -15.83 -28.16 -32.15
N ALA A 147 -15.17 -29.21 -31.66
CA ALA A 147 -13.81 -29.58 -32.03
C ALA A 147 -13.86 -30.91 -32.80
N ASN A 148 -13.01 -31.06 -33.83
CA ASN A 148 -12.94 -32.28 -34.64
C ASN A 148 -12.13 -33.37 -33.90
N ILE A 149 -12.53 -33.68 -32.67
CA ILE A 149 -11.90 -34.68 -31.79
C ILE A 149 -12.68 -35.98 -31.96
N ARG A 150 -11.98 -37.12 -32.03
CA ARG A 150 -12.64 -38.43 -32.18
C ARG A 150 -13.52 -38.68 -30.95
N ARG A 151 -14.72 -39.22 -31.17
CA ARG A 151 -15.69 -39.50 -30.08
C ARG A 151 -15.10 -40.36 -28.95
N GLU A 152 -14.11 -41.17 -29.29
CA GLU A 152 -13.37 -42.08 -28.44
C GLU A 152 -12.56 -41.32 -27.36
N ASP A 153 -11.86 -40.24 -27.73
CA ASP A 153 -11.03 -39.42 -26.83
C ASP A 153 -11.89 -38.63 -25.81
N VAL A 154 -13.12 -38.25 -26.22
CA VAL A 154 -14.07 -37.54 -25.35
C VAL A 154 -14.63 -38.46 -24.26
N MET A 155 -14.87 -39.74 -24.58
CA MET A 155 -15.27 -40.76 -23.60
C MET A 155 -14.16 -41.08 -22.60
N GLU A 156 -12.91 -41.13 -23.05
CA GLU A 156 -11.76 -41.39 -22.20
C GLU A 156 -11.57 -40.28 -21.15
N LEU A 157 -11.72 -39.01 -21.54
CA LEU A 157 -11.71 -37.87 -20.62
C LEU A 157 -12.88 -37.89 -19.62
N ALA A 158 -14.07 -38.34 -20.04
CA ALA A 158 -15.23 -38.47 -19.15
C ALA A 158 -15.03 -39.57 -18.09
N ASN A 159 -14.40 -40.68 -18.46
CA ASN A 159 -14.08 -41.77 -17.54
C ASN A 159 -13.01 -41.38 -16.50
N VAL A 160 -12.02 -40.57 -16.88
CA VAL A 160 -11.01 -40.02 -15.94
C VAL A 160 -11.66 -39.08 -14.91
N VAL A 161 -12.68 -38.32 -15.31
CA VAL A 161 -13.45 -37.46 -14.38
C VAL A 161 -14.32 -38.30 -13.44
N GLY A 162 -14.96 -39.37 -13.94
CA GLY A 162 -15.77 -40.29 -13.13
C GLY A 162 -14.96 -41.17 -12.16
N ALA A 163 -13.69 -41.44 -12.45
CA ALA A 163 -12.82 -42.25 -11.58
C ALA A 163 -12.36 -41.53 -10.29
N ALA A 164 -12.55 -40.21 -10.19
CA ALA A 164 -12.20 -39.45 -8.99
C ALA A 164 -13.28 -39.50 -7.89
N GLU A 165 -14.43 -40.12 -8.15
CA GLU A 165 -15.59 -40.21 -7.24
C GLU A 165 -15.50 -41.38 -6.23
N ALA A 166 -14.41 -41.51 -5.49
CA ALA A 166 -14.34 -42.45 -4.35
C ALA A 166 -13.91 -41.78 -3.04
N VAL A 167 -14.39 -40.56 -2.78
CA VAL A 167 -14.33 -39.94 -1.45
C VAL A 167 -15.74 -39.48 -1.06
N PRO A 168 -16.35 -40.04 0.01
CA PRO A 168 -17.68 -39.66 0.42
C PRO A 168 -17.61 -38.30 1.14
N THR A 169 -17.86 -37.22 0.40
CA THR A 169 -18.00 -35.88 0.99
C THR A 169 -19.46 -35.69 1.38
N GLN A 170 -19.80 -36.02 2.63
CA GLN A 170 -21.02 -35.52 3.25
C GLN A 170 -20.87 -33.99 3.40
N ILE A 171 -21.41 -33.22 2.46
CA ILE A 171 -21.62 -31.78 2.63
C ILE A 171 -22.98 -31.64 3.32
N PRO A 172 -23.06 -31.14 4.57
CA PRO A 172 -24.34 -30.99 5.25
C PRO A 172 -25.22 -29.97 4.54
N ALA A 173 -26.49 -30.33 4.38
CA ALA A 173 -27.53 -29.49 3.78
C ALA A 173 -27.72 -28.20 4.59
N ARG A 174 -27.09 -27.09 4.14
CA ARG A 174 -27.46 -25.74 4.56
C ARG A 174 -27.16 -24.72 3.48
N ALA A 175 -28.03 -24.67 2.48
CA ALA A 175 -28.06 -23.60 1.49
C ALA A 175 -29.51 -23.25 1.13
N ALA A 176 -30.26 -22.77 2.11
CA ALA A 176 -31.41 -21.91 1.90
C ALA A 176 -31.05 -20.59 2.59
N ASP A 177 -30.45 -19.66 1.84
CA ASP A 177 -30.21 -18.24 2.17
C ASP A 177 -29.38 -17.53 1.07
N PHE A 178 -28.89 -18.25 0.06
CA PHE A 178 -28.31 -17.64 -1.14
C PHE A 178 -29.40 -17.02 -2.02
N SER A 179 -29.84 -15.80 -1.66
CA SER A 179 -30.42 -14.88 -2.62
C SER A 179 -29.29 -14.29 -3.46
N PRO A 180 -29.23 -14.53 -4.77
CA PRO A 180 -28.28 -13.84 -5.63
C PRO A 180 -28.69 -12.37 -5.65
N ARG A 181 -27.93 -11.50 -4.98
CA ARG A 181 -28.13 -10.06 -5.09
C ARG A 181 -27.88 -9.67 -6.55
N PRO A 182 -28.88 -9.20 -7.30
CA PRO A 182 -28.64 -8.74 -8.65
C PRO A 182 -27.73 -7.51 -8.57
N PHE A 183 -26.65 -7.52 -9.35
CA PHE A 183 -26.01 -6.27 -9.77
C PHE A 183 -27.11 -5.42 -10.39
N SER A 184 -27.55 -4.38 -9.69
CA SER A 184 -28.49 -3.40 -10.23
C SER A 184 -27.83 -2.76 -11.44
N LEU A 185 -28.20 -3.22 -12.63
CA LEU A 185 -28.06 -2.42 -13.84
C LEU A 185 -28.82 -1.12 -13.58
N LEU A 186 -28.10 0.00 -13.67
CA LEU A 186 -28.64 1.34 -13.77
C LEU A 186 -29.77 1.34 -14.80
N ARG A 187 -31.01 1.23 -14.32
CA ARG A 187 -32.19 1.57 -15.10
C ARG A 187 -32.22 3.09 -15.10
N ALA A 188 -32.02 3.68 -16.27
CA ALA A 188 -32.18 5.10 -16.50
C ALA A 188 -33.57 5.53 -15.99
N THR A 189 -33.59 6.27 -14.89
CA THR A 189 -34.79 7.04 -14.53
C THR A 189 -34.79 8.28 -15.41
N ALA A 190 -35.76 8.32 -16.31
CA ALA A 190 -36.15 9.52 -17.03
C ALA A 190 -36.29 10.68 -16.05
N VAL A 191 -35.52 11.75 -16.28
CA VAL A 191 -35.75 13.06 -15.67
C VAL A 191 -37.00 13.63 -16.36
N PRO A 192 -38.10 13.91 -15.64
CA PRO A 192 -39.21 14.63 -16.25
C PRO A 192 -38.80 16.08 -16.42
N ALA A 193 -38.73 16.52 -17.67
CA ALA A 193 -38.78 17.93 -18.02
C ALA A 193 -40.06 18.54 -17.43
N LEU A 194 -39.93 19.72 -16.81
CA LEU A 194 -40.87 20.85 -16.85
C LEU A 194 -40.44 21.90 -15.81
N TYR A 195 -39.67 22.91 -16.22
CA TYR A 195 -40.18 24.27 -16.44
C TYR A 195 -39.04 25.31 -16.59
N LYS A 196 -39.07 25.99 -17.74
CA LYS A 196 -38.74 27.42 -17.99
C LYS A 196 -37.32 27.92 -17.68
N ASN A 197 -36.49 27.94 -18.74
CA ASN A 197 -35.71 29.15 -19.10
C ASN A 197 -36.71 30.30 -19.43
N PRO A 198 -36.38 31.59 -19.23
CA PRO A 198 -35.17 32.22 -19.79
C PRO A 198 -34.54 33.36 -18.96
N THR A 199 -33.24 33.61 -19.14
CA THR A 199 -32.73 34.93 -19.55
C THR A 199 -31.24 34.85 -19.88
N PHE A 200 -30.93 35.29 -21.10
CA PHE A 200 -29.61 35.51 -21.66
C PHE A 200 -29.26 37.01 -21.51
N LEU A 201 -27.96 37.30 -21.40
CA LEU A 201 -27.27 38.59 -21.58
C LEU A 201 -27.33 39.60 -20.43
N THR A 202 -26.19 39.88 -19.79
CA THR A 202 -25.13 40.78 -20.31
C THR A 202 -23.77 40.39 -19.72
#